data_AF-A0A078G038-F1
#
_entry.id   AF-A0A078G038-F1
#
_cell.length_a   1.000
_cell.length_b   1.000
_cell.length_c   1.000
_cell.angle_alpha   90.00
_cell.angle_beta   90.00
_cell.angle_gamma   90.00
#
_symmetry.space_group_name_H-M   'P 1'
#
loop_
_entity.id
_entity.type
_entity.pdbx_description
1 polymer ?
#
loop_
_entity_poly.entity_id
_entity_poly.type
_entity_poly.pdbx_seq_one_letter_code
_entity_poly.pdbx_strand_id
1 'polypeptide(L)'
;MLFISRRAQTLKTLPSSSTQIRTYVDVYMKWKKDQYFDNIEHILRSPQLKSVIALKNCITSDPNSCIPISSVSKKTHQFDLSTKVTKFLRQFPSVFEEFVGPEHNLPWFRLTPEAAELDREERRVYQDSAEDLRGRLRKVILMSRDNVLPLSIVQGMKWYLGLPDDYMMSLDSSFRFVDMEDGVKGLAVECSNGEKVVSLLQKNAIKNRGLLCSENRGLLCSEIEFPLFPSKGCRLRVKIEDWLKEFQRLPYVSPYDDYSRLDPSSDVAEKRVVGFLHELLCLFVDHSAERKKLLCLKKWFGLPQKVHKAFERHPQIFYLSMKNKTCTAILREPYRDKASVEPHPVLAVRKKYIQLMKSSELILKSRRSRCRFSNDGVVEKDLDLDS
;
A
#
# COMPACT_ATOMS: atom_id res chain seq x y z
N MET A 1 -20.67 51.28 34.34
CA MET A 1 -21.59 51.40 33.17
C MET A 1 -21.62 50.07 32.46
N LEU A 2 -22.71 49.39 32.13
CA LEU A 2 -24.15 49.36 32.43
C LEU A 2 -24.57 48.01 31.79
N PHE A 3 -24.89 46.94 32.55
CA PHE A 3 -26.26 46.47 32.92
C PHE A 3 -27.09 46.01 31.68
N ILE A 4 -27.81 44.87 31.59
CA ILE A 4 -28.62 44.09 32.54
C ILE A 4 -29.12 42.75 31.90
N SER A 5 -29.21 41.70 32.74
CA SER A 5 -30.22 40.62 32.88
C SER A 5 -30.67 39.72 31.72
N ARG A 6 -30.71 38.40 32.00
CA ARG A 6 -31.96 37.62 31.90
C ARG A 6 -32.04 36.54 32.99
N ARG A 7 -33.00 36.77 33.90
CA ARG A 7 -33.81 35.85 34.73
C ARG A 7 -33.33 34.40 34.90
N ALA A 8 -33.13 34.04 36.18
CA ALA A 8 -33.34 32.69 36.67
C ALA A 8 -34.81 32.27 36.45
N GLN A 9 -35.02 31.20 35.69
CA GLN A 9 -36.18 30.33 35.84
C GLN A 9 -35.65 29.02 36.42
N THR A 10 -36.00 28.77 37.67
CA THR A 10 -35.86 27.50 38.36
C THR A 10 -36.79 26.48 37.72
N LEU A 11 -36.30 25.75 36.72
CA LEU A 11 -36.83 24.42 36.40
C LEU A 11 -35.97 23.41 37.15
N LYS A 12 -36.59 22.74 38.12
CA LYS A 12 -36.05 21.51 38.73
C LYS A 12 -35.87 20.47 37.62
N THR A 13 -34.72 20.46 36.97
CA THR A 13 -34.29 19.33 36.16
C THR A 13 -33.56 18.36 37.07
N LEU A 14 -34.16 17.19 37.25
CA LEU A 14 -33.57 16.00 37.86
C LEU A 14 -32.12 15.83 37.38
N PRO A 15 -31.17 15.39 38.23
CA PRO A 15 -29.87 15.00 37.76
C PRO A 15 -30.04 13.70 36.97
N SER A 16 -30.26 13.79 35.65
CA SER A 16 -30.02 12.66 34.78
C SER A 16 -28.53 12.41 34.83
N SER A 17 -28.11 11.42 35.61
CA SER A 17 -26.79 10.80 35.48
C SER A 17 -26.72 10.19 34.08
N SER A 18 -26.40 11.00 33.09
CA SER A 18 -25.99 10.52 31.78
C SER A 18 -24.64 9.85 31.99
N THR A 19 -24.67 8.58 32.40
CA THR A 19 -23.49 7.72 32.40
C THR A 19 -23.04 7.68 30.96
N GLN A 20 -22.00 8.44 30.62
CA GLN A 20 -21.47 8.49 29.27
C GLN A 20 -20.87 7.11 28.98
N ILE A 21 -21.67 6.25 28.33
CA ILE A 21 -21.22 4.93 27.88
C ILE A 21 -20.18 5.20 26.79
N ARG A 22 -18.92 4.89 27.08
CA ARG A 22 -17.83 4.94 26.10
C ARG A 22 -17.73 3.60 25.41
N THR A 23 -17.67 3.61 24.09
CA THR A 23 -17.46 2.40 23.30
C THR A 23 -15.98 2.25 22.93
N TYR A 24 -15.59 1.10 22.36
CA TYR A 24 -14.21 0.89 21.89
C TYR A 24 -13.72 2.02 20.96
N VAL A 25 -14.63 2.57 20.15
CA VAL A 25 -14.36 3.61 19.16
C VAL A 25 -14.00 4.96 19.80
N ASP A 26 -14.34 5.17 21.07
CA ASP A 26 -13.96 6.36 21.85
C ASP A 26 -12.60 6.22 22.56
N VAL A 27 -11.99 5.03 22.50
CA VAL A 27 -10.74 4.74 23.20
C VAL A 27 -9.56 5.23 22.40
N TYR A 28 -8.77 6.13 23.00
CA TYR A 28 -7.45 6.45 22.48
C TYR A 28 -6.43 5.39 22.93
N MET A 29 -5.85 4.67 21.98
CA MET A 29 -4.74 3.77 22.23
C MET A 29 -3.41 4.48 21.97
N LYS A 30 -2.48 4.38 22.93
CA LYS A 30 -1.12 4.88 22.72
C LYS A 30 -0.45 4.04 21.64
N TRP A 31 -0.11 4.66 20.51
CA TRP A 31 0.73 4.03 19.49
C TRP A 31 2.06 3.59 20.10
N LYS A 32 2.47 2.35 19.81
CA LYS A 32 3.75 1.79 20.23
C LYS A 32 4.53 1.36 19.00
N LYS A 33 5.79 1.77 18.98
CA LYS A 33 6.75 1.37 17.94
C LYS A 33 6.97 -0.14 17.97
N ASP A 34 6.93 -0.76 16.80
CA ASP A 34 7.29 -2.17 16.60
C ASP A 34 8.44 -2.22 15.59
N GLN A 35 9.62 -2.60 16.08
CA GLN A 35 10.84 -2.64 15.29
C GLN A 35 10.76 -3.60 14.11
N TYR A 36 9.92 -4.64 14.19
CA TYR A 36 9.76 -5.58 13.09
C TYR A 36 9.11 -4.89 11.88
N PHE A 37 7.96 -4.25 12.08
CA PHE A 37 7.22 -3.60 10.99
C PHE A 37 7.96 -2.39 10.42
N ASP A 38 8.68 -1.65 11.28
CA ASP A 38 9.51 -0.52 10.88
C ASP A 38 10.73 -0.89 10.03
N ASN A 39 11.12 -2.16 9.97
CA ASN A 39 12.28 -2.64 9.23
C ASN A 39 11.92 -3.59 8.08
N ILE A 40 10.64 -3.66 7.69
CA ILE A 40 10.22 -4.43 6.53
C ILE A 40 10.82 -3.80 5.27
N GLU A 41 11.76 -4.50 4.65
CA GLU A 41 12.62 -3.93 3.62
C GLU A 41 11.87 -3.50 2.36
N HIS A 42 10.91 -4.30 1.88
CA HIS A 42 10.15 -3.98 0.68
C HIS A 42 9.22 -2.77 0.86
N ILE A 43 8.80 -2.48 2.10
CA ILE A 43 8.06 -1.26 2.42
C ILE A 43 9.02 -0.07 2.50
N LEU A 44 10.15 -0.22 3.21
CA LEU A 44 11.13 0.85 3.38
C LEU A 44 11.77 1.31 2.06
N ARG A 45 12.08 0.37 1.16
CA ARG A 45 12.72 0.65 -0.12
C ARG A 45 11.73 0.88 -1.26
N SER A 46 10.42 0.76 -0.99
CA SER A 46 9.36 0.96 -2.00
C SER A 46 9.51 2.26 -2.80
N PRO A 47 9.78 3.45 -2.20
CA PRO A 47 9.90 4.68 -2.99
C PRO A 47 11.04 4.65 -4.01
N GLN A 48 12.21 4.14 -3.61
CA GLN A 48 13.37 4.00 -4.51
C GLN A 48 13.10 2.94 -5.57
N LEU A 49 12.48 1.83 -5.18
CA LEU A 49 12.13 0.73 -6.07
C LEU A 49 11.15 1.17 -7.17
N LYS A 50 10.14 1.99 -6.83
CA LYS A 50 9.22 2.58 -7.82
C LYS A 50 9.98 3.33 -8.90
N SER A 51 10.93 4.19 -8.51
CA SER A 51 11.75 4.95 -9.46
C SER A 51 12.66 4.05 -10.31
N VAL A 52 13.26 3.01 -9.70
CA VAL A 52 14.08 2.02 -10.43
C VAL A 52 13.23 1.29 -11.48
N ILE A 53 12.06 0.79 -11.10
CA ILE A 53 11.16 0.06 -12.01
C ILE A 53 10.66 0.99 -13.13
N ALA A 54 10.29 2.22 -12.82
CA ALA A 54 9.82 3.17 -13.82
C ALA A 54 10.91 3.52 -14.87
N LEU A 55 12.16 3.71 -14.43
CA LEU A 55 13.29 3.91 -15.34
C LEU A 55 13.60 2.65 -16.15
N LYS A 56 13.54 1.49 -15.51
CA LYS A 56 13.70 0.18 -16.14
C LYS A 56 12.67 -0.03 -17.25
N ASN A 57 11.39 0.27 -16.99
CA ASN A 57 10.32 0.17 -17.99
C ASN A 57 10.52 1.15 -19.15
N CYS A 58 11.07 2.34 -18.90
CA CYS A 58 11.43 3.27 -19.97
C CYS A 58 12.55 2.73 -20.88
N ILE A 59 13.54 2.04 -20.30
CA ILE A 59 14.64 1.42 -21.08
C ILE A 59 14.10 0.27 -21.92
N THR A 60 13.26 -0.59 -21.34
CA THR A 60 12.75 -1.79 -22.03
C THR A 60 11.66 -1.50 -23.06
N SER A 61 11.04 -0.32 -22.99
CA SER A 61 10.11 0.14 -24.02
C SER A 61 10.82 0.65 -25.29
N ASP A 62 12.11 0.96 -25.20
CA ASP A 62 12.90 1.34 -26.37
C ASP A 62 13.27 0.09 -27.20
N PRO A 63 13.13 0.11 -28.54
CA PRO A 63 13.46 -1.03 -29.40
C PRO A 63 14.89 -1.55 -29.22
N ASN A 64 15.84 -0.67 -28.91
CA ASN A 64 17.25 -1.03 -28.72
C ASN A 64 17.58 -1.39 -27.26
N SER A 65 16.58 -1.40 -26.36
CA SER A 65 16.75 -1.65 -24.91
C SER A 65 17.82 -0.75 -24.26
N CYS A 66 18.02 0.44 -24.81
CA CYS A 66 18.95 1.43 -24.30
C CYS A 66 18.42 2.84 -24.59
N ILE A 67 18.76 3.79 -23.72
CA ILE A 67 18.28 5.18 -23.85
C ILE A 67 19.43 6.17 -23.61
N PRO A 68 19.51 7.26 -24.40
CA PRO A 68 20.40 8.37 -24.09
C PRO A 68 19.88 9.12 -22.87
N ILE A 69 20.80 9.69 -22.07
CA ILE A 69 20.40 10.49 -20.90
C ILE A 69 19.49 11.68 -21.26
N SER A 70 19.66 12.25 -22.44
CA SER A 70 18.88 13.40 -22.93
C SER A 70 17.37 13.10 -22.91
N SER A 71 16.98 11.87 -23.24
CA SER A 71 15.57 11.42 -23.29
C SER A 71 14.87 11.37 -21.94
N VAL A 72 15.61 11.15 -20.84
CA VAL A 72 15.04 11.01 -19.49
C VAL A 72 15.39 12.15 -18.55
N SER A 73 16.42 12.94 -18.85
CA SER A 73 16.91 14.04 -18.00
C SER A 73 15.82 15.05 -17.60
N LYS A 74 14.93 15.41 -18.54
CA LYS A 74 13.83 16.36 -18.32
C LYS A 74 12.60 15.76 -17.62
N LYS A 75 12.53 14.44 -17.48
CA LYS A 75 11.37 13.70 -16.93
C LYS A 75 11.51 13.38 -15.44
N THR A 76 12.36 14.09 -14.70
CA THR A 76 12.65 13.82 -13.27
C THR A 76 11.38 13.73 -12.40
N HIS A 77 10.38 14.59 -12.63
CA HIS A 77 9.11 14.58 -11.90
C HIS A 77 8.23 13.35 -12.19
N GLN A 78 8.37 12.71 -13.36
CA GLN A 78 7.59 11.51 -13.71
C GLN A 78 8.07 10.26 -12.95
N PHE A 79 9.31 10.29 -12.45
CA PHE A 79 9.95 9.19 -11.73
C PHE A 79 9.96 9.35 -10.21
N ASP A 80 9.26 10.38 -9.69
CA ASP A 80 9.26 10.75 -8.26
C ASP A 80 10.68 10.95 -7.68
N LEU A 81 11.62 11.42 -8.50
CA LEU A 81 13.03 11.57 -8.11
C LEU A 81 13.29 12.94 -7.47
N SER A 82 13.95 12.95 -6.31
CA SER A 82 14.48 14.17 -5.67
C SER A 82 15.84 14.60 -6.21
N THR A 83 16.50 13.76 -7.03
CA THR A 83 17.85 13.99 -7.55
C THR A 83 17.86 13.87 -9.07
N LYS A 84 18.87 14.46 -9.74
CA LYS A 84 19.07 14.29 -11.19
C LYS A 84 19.06 12.80 -11.58
N VAL A 85 18.38 12.48 -12.69
CA VAL A 85 18.23 11.11 -13.20
C VAL A 85 19.60 10.42 -13.40
N THR A 86 20.60 11.13 -13.92
CA THR A 86 21.98 10.63 -14.05
C THR A 86 22.56 10.12 -12.73
N LYS A 87 22.44 10.94 -11.68
CA LYS A 87 22.96 10.63 -10.35
C LYS A 87 22.22 9.44 -9.75
N PHE A 88 20.93 9.30 -10.05
CA PHE A 88 20.13 8.16 -9.61
C PHE A 88 20.53 6.86 -10.32
N LEU A 89 20.65 6.87 -11.65
CA LEU A 89 21.08 5.69 -12.42
C LEU A 89 22.45 5.18 -11.94
N ARG A 90 23.40 6.10 -11.73
CA ARG A 90 24.75 5.79 -11.21
C ARG A 90 24.76 5.30 -9.75
N GLN A 91 23.67 5.47 -8.99
CA GLN A 91 23.54 4.87 -7.65
C GLN A 91 23.24 3.37 -7.72
N PHE A 92 22.77 2.87 -8.86
CA PHE A 92 22.38 1.48 -9.02
C PHE A 92 23.14 0.74 -10.16
N PRO A 93 24.49 0.63 -10.07
CA PRO A 93 25.30 0.01 -11.13
C PRO A 93 25.07 -1.49 -11.35
N SER A 94 24.39 -2.20 -10.44
CA SER A 94 23.98 -3.60 -10.66
C SER A 94 22.66 -3.72 -11.42
N VAL A 95 21.94 -2.62 -11.63
CA VAL A 95 20.69 -2.57 -12.39
C VAL A 95 20.91 -1.87 -13.73
N PHE A 96 21.61 -0.73 -13.70
CA PHE A 96 21.87 0.09 -14.87
C PHE A 96 23.35 0.11 -15.22
N GLU A 97 23.64 -0.13 -16.49
CA GLU A 97 24.97 -0.04 -17.07
C GLU A 97 25.07 1.24 -17.90
N GLU A 98 26.09 2.04 -17.62
CA GLU A 98 26.41 3.26 -18.38
C GLU A 98 27.43 2.92 -19.47
N PHE A 99 27.15 3.32 -20.71
CA PHE A 99 28.05 3.15 -21.85
C PHE A 99 28.08 4.42 -22.71
N VAL A 100 29.10 4.56 -23.56
CA VAL A 100 29.20 5.69 -24.49
C VAL A 100 28.35 5.37 -25.71
N GLY A 101 27.39 6.24 -26.01
CA GLY A 101 26.51 6.05 -27.14
C GLY A 101 27.20 6.23 -28.49
N PRO A 102 26.58 5.72 -29.57
CA PRO A 102 27.08 5.91 -30.94
C PRO A 102 27.04 7.37 -31.40
N GLU A 103 26.15 8.19 -30.81
CA GLU A 103 25.98 9.61 -31.16
C GLU A 103 26.50 10.54 -30.06
N HIS A 104 27.32 11.53 -30.47
CA HIS A 104 27.72 12.70 -29.70
C HIS A 104 28.46 12.45 -28.36
N ASN A 105 29.03 11.25 -28.13
CA ASN A 105 29.72 10.88 -26.88
C ASN A 105 28.87 11.11 -25.61
N LEU A 106 27.54 11.09 -25.73
CA LEU A 106 26.65 11.25 -24.59
C LEU A 106 26.55 9.91 -23.82
N PRO A 107 26.30 9.94 -22.51
CA PRO A 107 26.13 8.72 -21.73
C PRO A 107 24.76 8.10 -22.04
N TRP A 108 24.80 6.82 -22.39
CA TRP A 108 23.63 5.97 -22.59
C TRP A 108 23.53 4.97 -21.46
N PHE A 109 22.30 4.54 -21.19
CA PHE A 109 22.01 3.57 -20.15
C PHE A 109 21.25 2.39 -20.73
N ARG A 110 21.66 1.19 -20.32
CA ARG A 110 20.96 -0.07 -20.57
C ARG A 110 20.82 -0.85 -19.27
N LEU A 111 20.04 -1.91 -19.29
CA LEU A 111 19.98 -2.85 -18.16
C LEU A 111 21.22 -3.74 -18.16
N THR A 112 21.70 -4.08 -16.97
CA THR A 112 22.69 -5.15 -16.80
C THR A 112 22.08 -6.50 -17.22
N PRO A 113 22.90 -7.50 -17.60
CA PRO A 113 22.40 -8.84 -17.94
C PRO A 113 21.52 -9.45 -16.83
N GLU A 114 21.90 -9.25 -15.57
CA GLU A 114 21.14 -9.73 -14.41
C GLU A 114 19.78 -9.02 -14.27
N ALA A 115 19.74 -7.71 -14.50
CA ALA A 115 18.50 -6.94 -14.45
C ALA A 115 17.58 -7.24 -15.64
N ALA A 116 18.15 -7.50 -16.82
CA ALA A 116 17.40 -7.92 -18.00
C ALA A 116 16.77 -9.32 -17.81
N GLU A 117 17.48 -10.26 -17.19
CA GLU A 117 16.90 -11.57 -16.85
C GLU A 117 15.77 -11.43 -15.83
N LEU A 118 15.95 -10.60 -14.79
CA LEU A 118 14.89 -10.35 -13.82
C LEU A 118 13.65 -9.69 -14.45
N ASP A 119 13.84 -8.81 -15.44
CA ASP A 119 12.74 -8.22 -16.21
C ASP A 119 12.01 -9.25 -17.08
N ARG A 120 12.72 -10.23 -17.64
CA ARG A 120 12.08 -11.39 -18.32
C ARG A 120 11.26 -12.23 -17.35
N GLU A 121 11.80 -12.50 -16.16
CA GLU A 121 11.08 -13.21 -15.10
C GLU A 121 9.82 -12.44 -14.66
N GLU A 122 9.93 -11.12 -14.49
CA GLU A 122 8.79 -10.26 -14.13
C GLU A 122 7.66 -10.36 -15.16
N ARG A 123 7.98 -10.30 -16.46
CA ARG A 123 6.95 -10.46 -17.52
C ARG A 123 6.24 -11.81 -17.43
N ARG A 124 6.96 -12.89 -17.18
CA ARG A 124 6.38 -14.24 -16.99
C ARG A 124 5.44 -14.26 -15.78
N VAL A 125 5.88 -13.68 -14.66
CA VAL A 125 5.03 -13.57 -13.46
C VAL A 125 3.75 -12.78 -13.74
N TYR A 126 3.81 -11.68 -14.51
CA TYR A 126 2.59 -10.95 -14.90
C TYR A 126 1.66 -11.77 -15.78
N GLN A 127 2.20 -12.58 -16.71
CA GLN A 127 1.40 -13.47 -17.55
C GLN A 127 0.71 -14.55 -16.70
N ASP A 128 1.46 -15.21 -15.81
CA ASP A 128 0.95 -16.28 -14.94
C ASP A 128 -0.08 -15.77 -13.92
N SER A 129 0.05 -14.51 -13.48
CA SER A 129 -0.83 -13.89 -12.47
C SER A 129 -1.89 -12.95 -13.06
N ALA A 130 -2.08 -12.93 -14.38
CA ALA A 130 -3.00 -12.01 -15.05
C ALA A 130 -4.45 -12.12 -14.52
N GLU A 131 -4.94 -13.33 -14.28
CA GLU A 131 -6.27 -13.58 -13.71
C GLU A 131 -6.41 -13.03 -12.29
N ASP A 132 -5.42 -13.28 -11.41
CA ASP A 132 -5.45 -12.79 -10.02
C ASP A 132 -5.41 -11.25 -9.99
N LEU A 133 -4.58 -10.64 -10.84
CA LEU A 133 -4.48 -9.18 -10.95
C LEU A 133 -5.80 -8.54 -11.41
N ARG A 134 -6.47 -9.13 -12.41
CA ARG A 134 -7.80 -8.67 -12.84
C ARG A 134 -8.84 -8.88 -11.75
N GLY A 135 -8.83 -10.03 -11.08
CA GLY A 135 -9.71 -10.31 -9.94
C GLY A 135 -9.56 -9.29 -8.81
N ARG A 136 -8.32 -8.89 -8.49
CA ARG A 136 -8.03 -7.85 -7.49
C ARG A 136 -8.51 -6.47 -7.93
N LEU A 137 -8.24 -6.08 -9.17
CA LEU A 137 -8.74 -4.82 -9.73
C LEU A 137 -10.27 -4.79 -9.70
N ARG A 138 -10.91 -5.89 -10.12
CA ARG A 138 -12.36 -6.06 -10.10
C ARG A 138 -12.92 -5.87 -8.69
N LYS A 139 -12.34 -6.56 -7.70
CA LYS A 139 -12.70 -6.40 -6.28
C LYS A 139 -12.60 -4.96 -5.81
N VAL A 140 -11.49 -4.26 -6.11
CA VAL A 140 -11.35 -2.85 -5.71
C VAL A 140 -12.44 -1.99 -6.34
N ILE A 141 -12.78 -2.19 -7.62
CA ILE A 141 -13.86 -1.42 -8.26
C ILE A 141 -15.22 -1.75 -7.62
N LEU A 142 -15.49 -3.01 -7.30
CA LEU A 142 -16.74 -3.42 -6.63
C LEU A 142 -16.88 -2.91 -5.19
N MET A 143 -15.79 -2.49 -4.55
CA MET A 143 -15.83 -1.83 -3.24
C MET A 143 -16.23 -0.34 -3.36
N SER A 144 -16.17 0.23 -4.56
CA SER A 144 -16.45 1.65 -4.80
C SER A 144 -17.93 1.96 -4.91
N ARG A 145 -18.28 3.25 -4.84
CA ARG A 145 -19.66 3.68 -5.08
C ARG A 145 -20.04 3.38 -6.53
N ASP A 146 -21.25 2.86 -6.71
CA ASP A 146 -21.84 2.54 -8.01
C ASP A 146 -21.01 1.56 -8.86
N ASN A 147 -20.03 0.87 -8.26
CA ASN A 147 -19.08 -0.01 -8.95
C ASN A 147 -18.28 0.70 -10.05
N VAL A 148 -17.94 1.98 -9.85
CA VAL A 148 -17.15 2.79 -10.79
C VAL A 148 -16.03 3.54 -10.07
N LEU A 149 -14.82 3.45 -10.63
CA LEU A 149 -13.66 4.24 -10.18
C LEU A 149 -13.08 5.10 -11.30
N PRO A 150 -12.71 6.36 -11.04
CA PRO A 150 -11.97 7.17 -12.01
C PRO A 150 -10.66 6.52 -12.40
N LEU A 151 -10.29 6.63 -13.69
CA LEU A 151 -9.02 6.09 -14.19
C LEU A 151 -7.81 6.69 -13.47
N SER A 152 -7.88 7.96 -13.05
CA SER A 152 -6.83 8.62 -12.27
C SER A 152 -6.60 7.96 -10.91
N ILE A 153 -7.66 7.43 -10.29
CA ILE A 153 -7.61 6.73 -9.01
C ILE A 153 -7.06 5.32 -9.21
N VAL A 154 -7.52 4.60 -10.24
CA VAL A 154 -6.97 3.29 -10.62
C VAL A 154 -5.48 3.40 -10.91
N GLN A 155 -5.07 4.41 -11.68
CA GLN A 155 -3.67 4.70 -11.99
C GLN A 155 -2.86 5.01 -10.72
N GLY A 156 -3.43 5.76 -9.78
CA GLY A 156 -2.81 6.03 -8.48
C GLY A 156 -2.64 4.80 -7.60
N MET A 157 -3.45 3.76 -7.82
CA MET A 157 -3.40 2.48 -7.08
C MET A 157 -2.58 1.39 -7.78
N LYS A 158 -2.18 1.61 -9.03
CA LYS A 158 -1.41 0.68 -9.87
C LYS A 158 -0.25 0.01 -9.13
N TRP A 159 0.59 0.79 -8.44
CA TRP A 159 1.69 0.23 -7.64
C TRP A 159 1.20 -0.67 -6.51
N TYR A 160 0.16 -0.28 -5.79
CA TYR A 160 -0.31 -1.05 -4.63
C TYR A 160 -0.94 -2.38 -5.06
N LEU A 161 -1.69 -2.36 -6.16
CA LEU A 161 -2.29 -3.56 -6.77
C LEU A 161 -1.28 -4.43 -7.54
N GLY A 162 -0.10 -3.90 -7.86
CA GLY A 162 0.88 -4.63 -8.65
C GLY A 162 0.47 -4.78 -10.11
N LEU A 163 -0.25 -3.81 -10.66
CA LEU A 163 -0.67 -3.84 -12.05
C LEU A 163 0.51 -3.47 -12.99
N PRO A 164 0.67 -4.18 -14.13
CA PRO A 164 1.70 -3.87 -15.12
C PRO A 164 1.42 -2.55 -15.85
N ASP A 165 2.38 -2.06 -16.64
CA ASP A 165 2.25 -0.76 -17.31
C ASP A 165 1.15 -0.71 -18.37
N ASP A 166 0.92 -1.84 -19.02
CA ASP A 166 -0.02 -2.11 -20.10
C ASP A 166 -1.31 -2.80 -19.61
N TYR A 167 -1.61 -2.78 -18.30
CA TYR A 167 -2.78 -3.46 -17.73
C TYR A 167 -4.12 -3.11 -18.39
N MET A 168 -4.21 -1.91 -19.00
CA MET A 168 -5.42 -1.49 -19.72
C MET A 168 -5.69 -2.33 -20.97
N MET A 169 -4.63 -2.90 -21.58
CA MET A 169 -4.72 -3.74 -22.77
C MET A 169 -5.11 -5.19 -22.43
N SER A 170 -4.96 -5.59 -21.15
CA SER A 170 -5.30 -6.94 -20.68
C SER A 170 -6.68 -7.02 -20.01
N LEU A 171 -7.46 -5.94 -20.03
CA LEU A 171 -8.83 -5.94 -19.50
C LEU A 171 -9.74 -6.80 -20.38
N ASP A 172 -10.60 -7.60 -19.74
CA ASP A 172 -11.61 -8.42 -20.41
C ASP A 172 -12.97 -7.70 -20.48
N SER A 173 -13.98 -8.39 -21.01
CA SER A 173 -15.33 -7.85 -21.20
C SER A 173 -16.07 -7.51 -19.90
N SER A 174 -15.55 -7.87 -18.72
CA SER A 174 -16.17 -7.50 -17.43
C SER A 174 -15.93 -6.03 -17.06
N PHE A 175 -14.96 -5.38 -17.72
CA PHE A 175 -14.62 -3.98 -17.50
C PHE A 175 -15.23 -3.09 -18.59
N ARG A 176 -15.82 -1.96 -18.20
CA ARG A 176 -16.35 -0.97 -19.13
C ARG A 176 -15.81 0.42 -18.82
N PHE A 177 -15.38 1.12 -19.86
CA PHE A 177 -15.08 2.53 -19.76
C PHE A 177 -16.38 3.33 -19.77
N VAL A 178 -16.54 4.20 -18.79
CA VAL A 178 -17.74 5.03 -18.63
C VAL A 178 -17.34 6.48 -18.45
N ASP A 179 -18.14 7.40 -18.97
CA ASP A 179 -17.98 8.81 -18.68
C ASP A 179 -18.69 9.12 -17.36
N MET A 180 -17.94 9.64 -16.39
CA MET A 180 -18.46 10.07 -15.10
C MET A 180 -18.89 11.54 -15.17
N GLU A 181 -19.57 11.98 -14.11
CA GLU A 181 -19.80 13.41 -13.86
C GLU A 181 -18.48 14.20 -13.97
N ASP A 182 -18.57 15.45 -14.45
CA ASP A 182 -17.43 16.33 -14.73
C ASP A 182 -16.55 15.94 -15.93
N GLY A 183 -16.99 14.99 -16.78
CA GLY A 183 -16.25 14.58 -17.99
C GLY A 183 -15.01 13.72 -17.70
N VAL A 184 -14.93 13.18 -16.48
CA VAL A 184 -13.84 12.28 -16.05
C VAL A 184 -14.14 10.87 -16.54
N LYS A 185 -13.16 10.22 -17.18
CA LYS A 185 -13.30 8.80 -17.55
C LYS A 185 -13.15 7.89 -16.33
N GLY A 186 -14.10 6.99 -16.16
CA GLY A 186 -14.15 5.95 -15.15
C GLY A 186 -14.02 4.55 -15.74
N LEU A 187 -13.69 3.60 -14.86
CA LEU A 187 -13.69 2.18 -15.11
C LEU A 187 -14.75 1.54 -14.24
N ALA A 188 -15.77 0.97 -14.88
CA ALA A 188 -16.87 0.27 -14.25
C ALA A 188 -16.68 -1.25 -14.37
N VAL A 189 -17.23 -1.97 -13.40
CA VAL A 189 -17.32 -3.44 -13.44
C VAL A 189 -18.79 -3.84 -13.43
N GLU A 190 -19.17 -4.72 -14.36
CA GLU A 190 -20.47 -5.40 -14.28
C GLU A 190 -20.37 -6.64 -13.37
N CYS A 191 -21.28 -6.72 -12.39
CA CYS A 191 -21.54 -7.98 -11.70
C CYS A 191 -22.50 -8.81 -12.54
N SER A 192 -22.10 -10.04 -12.85
CA SER A 192 -23.01 -11.07 -13.35
C SER A 192 -24.14 -11.23 -12.32
N ASN A 193 -25.40 -11.27 -12.77
CA ASN A 193 -26.55 -11.45 -11.87
C ASN A 193 -26.34 -12.68 -10.97
N GLY A 194 -26.20 -12.46 -9.65
CA GLY A 194 -26.01 -13.51 -8.64
C GLY A 194 -24.56 -13.78 -8.21
N GLU A 195 -23.55 -13.11 -8.78
CA GLU A 195 -22.16 -13.25 -8.35
C GLU A 195 -21.92 -12.56 -7.00
N LYS A 196 -21.88 -13.34 -5.92
CA LYS A 196 -21.60 -12.80 -4.57
C LYS A 196 -20.10 -12.79 -4.31
N VAL A 197 -19.52 -11.59 -4.30
CA VAL A 197 -18.11 -11.40 -3.92
C VAL A 197 -17.96 -11.48 -2.40
N VAL A 198 -17.02 -12.29 -1.95
CA VAL A 198 -16.71 -12.47 -0.53
C VAL A 198 -15.39 -11.78 -0.17
N SER A 199 -15.39 -11.14 1.00
CA SER A 199 -14.16 -10.59 1.58
C SER A 199 -13.23 -11.70 2.06
N LEU A 200 -11.96 -11.38 2.25
CA LEU A 200 -10.97 -12.32 2.78
C LEU A 200 -11.36 -12.80 4.18
N LEU A 201 -11.88 -11.92 5.03
CA LEU A 201 -12.38 -12.28 6.35
C LEU A 201 -13.54 -13.27 6.28
N GLN A 202 -14.49 -13.06 5.36
CA GLN A 202 -15.57 -14.03 5.11
C GLN A 202 -15.02 -15.36 4.59
N LYS A 203 -14.10 -15.33 3.62
CA LYS A 203 -13.45 -16.53 3.06
C LYS A 203 -12.75 -17.35 4.15
N ASN A 204 -11.99 -16.69 5.02
CA ASN A 204 -11.26 -17.33 6.11
C ASN A 204 -12.22 -17.85 7.21
N ALA A 205 -13.28 -17.11 7.53
CA ALA A 205 -14.31 -17.58 8.47
C ALA A 205 -15.03 -18.83 7.98
N ILE A 206 -15.37 -18.89 6.68
CA ILE A 206 -15.99 -20.08 6.05
C ILE A 206 -15.01 -21.27 6.10
N LYS A 207 -13.75 -21.06 5.75
CA LYS A 207 -12.71 -22.10 5.79
C LYS A 207 -12.52 -22.67 7.21
N ASN A 208 -12.49 -21.80 8.21
CA ASN A 208 -12.21 -22.20 9.60
C ASN A 208 -13.41 -22.83 10.31
N ARG A 209 -14.65 -22.46 9.95
CA ARG A 209 -15.88 -23.03 10.55
C ARG A 209 -16.35 -24.33 9.88
N GLY A 210 -15.69 -24.77 8.81
CA GLY A 210 -16.02 -25.99 8.07
C GLY A 210 -17.23 -25.82 7.12
N LEU A 211 -17.39 -26.78 6.21
CA LEU A 211 -18.38 -26.86 5.12
C LEU A 211 -19.87 -26.88 5.56
N LEU A 212 -20.19 -26.52 6.82
CA LEU A 212 -21.55 -26.49 7.38
C LEU A 212 -22.34 -25.22 7.01
N CYS A 213 -21.84 -24.41 6.08
CA CYS A 213 -22.61 -23.31 5.47
C CYS A 213 -23.38 -23.80 4.24
N SER A 214 -24.13 -24.90 4.37
CA SER A 214 -25.17 -25.25 3.41
C SER A 214 -26.41 -24.42 3.70
N GLU A 215 -26.83 -23.66 2.69
CA GLU A 215 -28.19 -23.16 2.44
C GLU A 215 -28.77 -22.02 3.30
N ASN A 216 -28.39 -21.80 4.55
CA ASN A 216 -28.91 -20.64 5.34
C ASN A 216 -27.87 -19.50 5.50
N ARG A 217 -27.54 -18.85 4.38
CA ARG A 217 -26.42 -17.91 4.19
C ARG A 217 -26.59 -16.48 4.76
N GLY A 218 -27.64 -16.19 5.53
CA GLY A 218 -27.94 -14.82 6.00
C GLY A 218 -27.53 -14.52 7.45
N LEU A 219 -27.60 -15.51 8.35
CA LEU A 219 -27.65 -15.24 9.80
C LEU A 219 -26.36 -15.57 10.57
N LEU A 220 -25.46 -16.40 10.01
CA LEU A 220 -24.29 -16.93 10.72
C LEU A 220 -22.93 -16.30 10.31
N CYS A 221 -22.93 -15.41 9.31
CA CYS A 221 -21.76 -14.62 8.89
C CYS A 221 -21.74 -13.20 9.49
N SER A 222 -22.70 -12.86 10.36
CA SER A 222 -22.74 -11.57 11.04
C SER A 222 -21.60 -11.45 12.08
N GLU A 223 -21.24 -12.52 12.78
CA GLU A 223 -20.19 -12.49 13.80
C GLU A 223 -18.84 -12.94 13.26
N ILE A 224 -18.27 -12.15 12.34
CA ILE A 224 -16.90 -12.33 11.86
C ILE A 224 -15.97 -11.45 12.70
N GLU A 225 -14.95 -12.08 13.25
CA GLU A 225 -13.92 -11.43 14.07
C GLU A 225 -12.67 -11.14 13.24
N PHE A 226 -11.99 -10.03 13.56
CA PHE A 226 -10.68 -9.73 12.99
C PHE A 226 -9.58 -10.50 13.73
N PRO A 227 -8.60 -11.06 13.01
CA PRO A 227 -7.36 -11.55 13.61
C PRO A 227 -6.62 -10.41 14.34
N LEU A 228 -6.31 -10.62 15.62
CA LEU A 228 -5.69 -9.63 16.49
C LEU A 228 -4.23 -10.00 16.80
N PHE A 229 -3.33 -9.04 16.61
CA PHE A 229 -1.89 -9.23 16.83
C PHE A 229 -1.34 -8.17 17.80
N PRO A 230 -1.53 -8.36 19.12
CA PRO A 230 -1.04 -7.43 20.12
C PRO A 230 0.48 -7.29 20.05
N SER A 231 0.98 -6.07 20.31
CA SER A 231 2.42 -5.81 20.33
C SER A 231 3.07 -6.50 21.54
N LYS A 232 4.27 -7.05 21.37
CA LYS A 232 4.97 -7.77 22.46
C LYS A 232 5.10 -6.90 23.72
N GLY A 233 4.76 -7.49 24.87
CA GLY A 233 4.82 -6.82 26.18
C GLY A 233 3.76 -5.73 26.38
N CYS A 234 2.71 -5.67 25.57
CA CYS A 234 1.54 -4.83 25.84
C CYS A 234 0.44 -5.67 26.45
N ARG A 235 0.09 -5.38 27.71
CA ARG A 235 -1.19 -5.79 28.28
C ARG A 235 -2.15 -4.61 28.17
N LEU A 236 -3.30 -4.84 27.58
CA LEU A 236 -4.37 -3.86 27.58
C LEU A 236 -4.95 -3.78 28.99
N ARG A 237 -5.58 -2.65 29.31
CA ARG A 237 -6.39 -2.58 30.53
C ARG A 237 -7.62 -3.46 30.34
N VAL A 238 -8.06 -4.15 31.39
CA VAL A 238 -9.22 -5.07 31.35
C VAL A 238 -10.43 -4.45 30.64
N LYS A 239 -10.81 -3.21 30.99
CA LYS A 239 -11.89 -2.48 30.31
C LYS A 239 -11.72 -2.34 28.79
N ILE A 240 -10.48 -2.14 28.32
CA ILE A 240 -10.20 -2.00 26.88
C ILE A 240 -10.29 -3.36 26.19
N GLU A 241 -9.89 -4.44 26.86
CA GLU A 241 -10.10 -5.81 26.34
C GLU A 241 -11.58 -6.15 26.26
N ASP A 242 -12.37 -5.78 27.26
CA ASP A 242 -13.82 -6.03 27.26
C ASP A 242 -14.52 -5.25 26.14
N TRP A 243 -14.20 -3.96 25.98
CA TRP A 243 -14.70 -3.17 24.84
C TRP A 243 -14.25 -3.72 23.49
N LEU A 244 -13.04 -4.30 23.39
CA LEU A 244 -12.59 -4.94 22.16
C LEU A 244 -13.38 -6.22 21.86
N LYS A 245 -13.68 -7.03 22.87
CA LYS A 245 -14.53 -8.22 22.72
C LYS A 245 -15.94 -7.83 22.28
N GLU A 246 -16.51 -6.78 22.86
CA GLU A 246 -17.80 -6.22 22.42
C GLU A 246 -17.75 -5.76 20.96
N PHE A 247 -16.69 -5.03 20.57
CA PHE A 247 -16.48 -4.62 19.17
C PHE A 247 -16.36 -5.82 18.21
N GLN A 248 -15.66 -6.88 18.61
CA GLN A 248 -15.53 -8.10 17.81
C GLN A 248 -16.87 -8.81 17.59
N ARG A 249 -17.80 -8.74 18.55
CA ARG A 249 -19.14 -9.35 18.44
C ARG A 249 -20.12 -8.57 17.57
N LEU A 250 -19.82 -7.31 17.23
CA LEU A 250 -20.71 -6.51 16.37
C LEU A 250 -20.93 -7.18 15.01
N PRO A 251 -22.08 -6.97 14.35
CA PRO A 251 -22.30 -7.47 12.99
C PRO A 251 -21.23 -6.98 12.01
N TYR A 252 -20.67 -7.90 11.22
CA TYR A 252 -19.76 -7.61 10.11
C TYR A 252 -20.57 -7.34 8.85
N VAL A 253 -20.37 -6.16 8.27
CA VAL A 253 -20.93 -5.77 6.98
C VAL A 253 -19.83 -5.88 5.94
N SER A 254 -20.05 -6.66 4.87
CA SER A 254 -19.05 -6.84 3.82
C SER A 254 -18.72 -5.51 3.13
N PRO A 255 -17.46 -5.30 2.68
CA PRO A 255 -17.11 -4.16 1.84
C PRO A 255 -17.89 -4.11 0.51
N TYR A 256 -18.40 -5.25 0.05
CA TYR A 256 -19.15 -5.42 -1.20
C TYR A 256 -20.69 -5.37 -1.02
N ASP A 257 -21.18 -5.36 0.23
CA ASP A 257 -22.61 -5.29 0.52
C ASP A 257 -23.07 -3.83 0.61
N ASP A 258 -24.35 -3.58 0.32
CA ASP A 258 -24.97 -2.27 0.51
C ASP A 258 -24.98 -1.87 2.00
N TYR A 259 -24.58 -0.63 2.25
CA TYR A 259 -24.46 -0.02 3.56
C TYR A 259 -25.28 1.27 3.71
N SER A 260 -26.13 1.58 2.73
CA SER A 260 -26.99 2.78 2.71
C SER A 260 -27.83 2.97 3.98
N ARG A 261 -28.23 1.88 4.63
CA ARG A 261 -29.08 1.87 5.83
C ARG A 261 -28.29 1.98 7.15
N LEU A 262 -26.96 1.98 7.09
CA LEU A 262 -26.13 1.95 8.28
C LEU A 262 -25.95 3.36 8.85
N ASP A 263 -26.21 3.52 10.14
CA ASP A 263 -25.93 4.78 10.85
C ASP A 263 -24.41 5.05 10.85
N PRO A 264 -23.93 6.13 10.21
CA PRO A 264 -22.51 6.47 10.15
C PRO A 264 -21.85 6.72 11.50
N SER A 265 -22.63 6.96 12.57
CA SER A 265 -22.13 7.20 13.92
C SER A 265 -22.06 5.94 14.79
N SER A 266 -22.58 4.80 14.31
CA SER A 266 -22.61 3.54 15.04
C SER A 266 -21.24 2.83 15.08
N ASP A 267 -21.01 2.01 16.11
CA ASP A 267 -19.81 1.16 16.18
C ASP A 267 -19.76 0.12 15.04
N VAL A 268 -20.93 -0.28 14.51
CA VAL A 268 -21.03 -1.15 13.34
C VAL A 268 -20.48 -0.47 12.08
N ALA A 269 -20.70 0.85 11.93
CA ALA A 269 -20.09 1.62 10.85
C ALA A 269 -18.57 1.69 10.97
N GLU A 270 -18.02 1.86 12.18
CA GLU A 270 -16.56 1.76 12.39
C GLU A 270 -16.07 0.33 12.05
N LYS A 271 -16.77 -0.72 12.49
CA LYS A 271 -16.44 -2.11 12.14
C LYS A 271 -16.41 -2.35 10.63
N ARG A 272 -17.38 -1.81 9.89
CA ARG A 272 -17.37 -1.84 8.42
C ARG A 272 -16.16 -1.13 7.84
N VAL A 273 -15.80 0.05 8.35
CA VAL A 273 -14.62 0.79 7.88
C VAL A 273 -13.34 0.01 8.11
N VAL A 274 -13.19 -0.63 9.27
CA VAL A 274 -12.05 -1.53 9.57
C VAL A 274 -12.05 -2.72 8.61
N GLY A 275 -13.20 -3.34 8.35
CA GLY A 275 -13.37 -4.42 7.37
C GLY A 275 -13.01 -4.01 5.95
N PHE A 276 -13.40 -2.82 5.53
CA PHE A 276 -13.04 -2.24 4.24
C PHE A 276 -11.53 -2.04 4.12
N LEU A 277 -10.90 -1.40 5.11
CA LEU A 277 -9.46 -1.13 5.10
C LEU A 277 -8.65 -2.41 5.17
N HIS A 278 -9.13 -3.41 5.90
CA HIS A 278 -8.56 -4.75 5.94
C HIS A 278 -8.59 -5.40 4.56
N GLU A 279 -9.76 -5.48 3.92
CA GLU A 279 -9.90 -6.06 2.58
C GLU A 279 -9.01 -5.32 1.57
N LEU A 280 -9.04 -3.99 1.56
CA LEU A 280 -8.24 -3.18 0.63
C LEU A 280 -6.74 -3.43 0.79
N LEU A 281 -6.23 -3.49 2.03
CA LEU A 281 -4.81 -3.78 2.27
C LEU A 281 -4.46 -5.23 1.91
N CYS A 282 -5.38 -6.19 2.07
CA CYS A 282 -5.19 -7.56 1.60
C CYS A 282 -5.09 -7.69 0.07
N LEU A 283 -5.75 -6.79 -0.66
CA LEU A 283 -5.65 -6.74 -2.12
C LEU A 283 -4.30 -6.20 -2.59
N PHE A 284 -3.58 -5.46 -1.75
CA PHE A 284 -2.28 -4.87 -2.10
C PHE A 284 -1.12 -5.85 -1.95
N VAL A 285 -0.17 -5.79 -2.90
CA VAL A 285 1.02 -6.65 -2.95
C VAL A 285 1.84 -6.61 -1.65
N ASP A 286 2.05 -5.40 -1.12
CA ASP A 286 2.87 -5.17 0.08
C ASP A 286 2.05 -5.14 1.38
N HIS A 287 0.73 -5.40 1.31
CA HIS A 287 -0.21 -5.31 2.44
C HIS A 287 -0.11 -4.00 3.24
N SER A 288 0.25 -2.93 2.54
CA SER A 288 0.53 -1.64 3.13
C SER A 288 0.32 -0.52 2.12
N ALA A 289 0.02 0.67 2.62
CA ALA A 289 -0.08 1.86 1.79
C ALA A 289 0.20 3.13 2.60
N GLU A 290 0.61 4.18 1.91
CA GLU A 290 0.76 5.50 2.53
C GLU A 290 -0.60 6.00 3.00
N ARG A 291 -0.70 6.41 4.26
CA ARG A 291 -1.94 6.90 4.88
C ARG A 291 -2.54 8.05 4.06
N LYS A 292 -1.70 8.97 3.56
CA LYS A 292 -2.16 10.08 2.70
C LYS A 292 -2.86 9.58 1.44
N LYS A 293 -2.33 8.53 0.80
CA LYS A 293 -2.90 7.95 -0.42
C LYS A 293 -4.25 7.28 -0.12
N LEU A 294 -4.37 6.54 0.98
CA LEU A 294 -5.64 5.98 1.43
C LEU A 294 -6.70 7.05 1.71
N LEU A 295 -6.31 8.23 2.23
CA LEU A 295 -7.25 9.33 2.45
C LEU A 295 -7.79 9.95 1.17
N CYS A 296 -7.01 9.95 0.08
CA CYS A 296 -7.47 10.40 -1.24
C CYS A 296 -8.58 9.50 -1.81
N LEU A 297 -8.65 8.25 -1.36
CA LEU A 297 -9.65 7.27 -1.82
C LEU A 297 -11.03 7.50 -1.19
N LYS A 298 -11.10 8.20 -0.05
CA LYS A 298 -12.30 8.37 0.77
C LYS A 298 -13.57 8.73 -0.01
N LYS A 299 -13.50 9.69 -0.94
CA LYS A 299 -14.65 10.15 -1.76
C LYS A 299 -15.25 8.99 -2.56
N TRP A 300 -14.40 8.21 -3.21
CA TRP A 300 -14.77 7.19 -4.20
C TRP A 300 -15.32 5.91 -3.55
N PHE A 301 -14.89 5.62 -2.32
CA PHE A 301 -15.34 4.45 -1.57
C PHE A 301 -16.38 4.77 -0.49
N GLY A 302 -16.85 6.02 -0.43
CA GLY A 302 -17.84 6.46 0.56
C GLY A 302 -17.40 6.32 2.02
N LEU A 303 -16.11 6.49 2.29
CA LEU A 303 -15.55 6.36 3.63
C LEU A 303 -15.81 7.64 4.47
N PRO A 304 -15.89 7.53 5.81
CA PRO A 304 -16.12 8.69 6.67
C PRO A 304 -14.94 9.66 6.67
N GLN A 305 -15.20 10.93 7.02
CA GLN A 305 -14.19 11.98 7.04
C GLN A 305 -12.99 11.67 7.95
N LYS A 306 -13.24 10.96 9.05
CA LYS A 306 -12.24 10.58 10.04
C LYS A 306 -11.74 9.14 9.85
N VAL A 307 -11.77 8.58 8.63
CA VAL A 307 -11.30 7.21 8.32
C VAL A 307 -9.88 6.91 8.83
N HIS A 308 -9.02 7.93 8.88
CA HIS A 308 -7.66 7.78 9.40
C HIS A 308 -7.61 7.33 10.87
N LYS A 309 -8.65 7.60 11.67
CA LYS A 309 -8.73 7.21 13.07
C LYS A 309 -8.86 5.71 13.25
N ALA A 310 -9.38 4.98 12.25
CA ALA A 310 -9.45 3.52 12.31
C ALA A 310 -8.06 2.90 12.49
N PHE A 311 -7.02 3.45 11.84
CA PHE A 311 -5.65 2.97 12.02
C PHE A 311 -5.09 3.23 13.43
N GLU A 312 -5.53 4.30 14.09
CA GLU A 312 -5.07 4.69 15.43
C GLU A 312 -5.82 3.93 16.52
N ARG A 313 -7.12 3.70 16.32
CA ARG A 313 -8.02 2.99 17.25
C ARG A 313 -7.82 1.49 17.24
N HIS A 314 -7.40 0.91 16.11
CA HIS A 314 -7.22 -0.54 15.94
C HIS A 314 -5.74 -0.94 15.75
N PRO A 315 -4.83 -0.64 16.70
CA PRO A 315 -3.40 -0.91 16.57
C PRO A 315 -3.03 -2.41 16.66
N GLN A 316 -4.00 -3.28 16.93
CA GLN A 316 -3.84 -4.74 16.92
C GLN A 316 -4.09 -5.35 15.54
N ILE A 317 -4.78 -4.62 14.65
CA ILE A 317 -5.05 -5.01 13.26
C ILE A 317 -4.06 -4.29 12.35
N PHE A 318 -3.90 -2.98 12.56
CA PHE A 318 -3.03 -2.13 11.77
C PHE A 318 -1.78 -1.73 12.54
N TYR A 319 -0.71 -1.44 11.81
CA TYR A 319 0.47 -0.78 12.33
C TYR A 319 0.74 0.48 11.50
N LEU A 320 1.00 1.60 12.17
CA LEU A 320 1.41 2.84 11.53
C LEU A 320 2.94 2.97 11.64
N SER A 321 3.64 2.90 10.51
CA SER A 321 5.07 3.17 10.44
C SER A 321 5.32 4.63 10.06
N MET A 322 6.23 5.30 10.78
CA MET A 322 6.59 6.71 10.56
C MET A 322 7.97 6.86 9.90
N LYS A 323 8.29 5.96 8.97
CA LYS A 323 9.58 5.90 8.26
C LYS A 323 9.54 6.73 6.98
N ASN A 324 10.70 7.10 6.45
CA ASN A 324 10.85 7.86 5.20
C ASN A 324 10.09 9.20 5.16
N LYS A 325 9.88 9.85 6.31
CA LYS A 325 9.06 11.08 6.45
C LYS A 325 7.61 10.88 5.98
N THR A 326 7.14 9.65 5.94
CA THR A 326 5.79 9.25 5.53
C THR A 326 5.13 8.42 6.62
N CYS A 327 3.81 8.51 6.73
CA CYS A 327 3.02 7.63 7.57
C CYS A 327 2.44 6.50 6.71
N THR A 328 2.91 5.27 6.90
CA THR A 328 2.47 4.09 6.16
C THR A 328 1.62 3.21 7.06
N ALA A 329 0.40 2.90 6.62
CA ALA A 329 -0.45 1.91 7.26
C ALA A 329 -0.09 0.52 6.74
N ILE A 330 0.17 -0.41 7.66
CA ILE A 330 0.56 -1.79 7.38
C ILE A 330 -0.46 -2.71 8.06
N LEU A 331 -1.00 -3.68 7.32
CA LEU A 331 -1.83 -4.72 7.91
C LEU A 331 -0.94 -5.73 8.64
N ARG A 332 -1.24 -6.06 9.90
CA ARG A 332 -0.39 -6.95 10.71
C ARG A 332 -0.51 -8.42 10.31
N GLU A 333 -1.71 -8.83 9.88
CA GLU A 333 -2.08 -10.22 9.63
C GLU A 333 -1.13 -10.97 8.69
N PRO A 334 -0.83 -10.50 7.47
CA PRO A 334 0.04 -11.21 6.52
C PRO A 334 1.47 -11.45 7.03
N TYR A 335 1.92 -10.66 8.00
CA TYR A 335 3.27 -10.74 8.55
C TYR A 335 3.36 -11.56 9.83
N ARG A 336 2.25 -11.76 10.53
CA ARG A 336 2.17 -12.52 11.78
C ARG A 336 1.59 -13.91 11.57
N ASP A 337 0.65 -14.04 10.64
CA ASP A 337 0.06 -15.29 10.20
C ASP A 337 0.16 -15.39 8.67
N LYS A 338 1.22 -16.05 8.19
CA LYS A 338 1.46 -16.20 6.75
C LYS A 338 0.48 -17.14 6.05
N ALA A 339 -0.27 -17.97 6.78
CA ALA A 339 -1.24 -18.90 6.20
C ALA A 339 -2.60 -18.23 5.94
N SER A 340 -2.86 -17.09 6.59
CA SER A 340 -4.11 -16.34 6.48
C SER A 340 -4.27 -15.57 5.17
N VAL A 341 -3.16 -15.07 4.61
CA VAL A 341 -3.14 -14.26 3.39
C VAL A 341 -2.08 -14.77 2.44
N GLU A 342 -2.50 -15.17 1.25
CA GLU A 342 -1.60 -15.66 0.20
C GLU A 342 -0.74 -14.51 -0.35
N PRO A 343 0.60 -14.67 -0.38
CA PRO A 343 1.49 -13.64 -0.87
C PRO A 343 1.39 -13.51 -2.40
N HIS A 344 1.28 -12.27 -2.88
CA HIS A 344 1.24 -12.01 -4.32
C HIS A 344 2.59 -12.33 -4.99
N PRO A 345 2.63 -13.00 -6.16
CA PRO A 345 3.89 -13.40 -6.80
C PRO A 345 4.79 -12.20 -7.18
N VAL A 346 4.21 -11.06 -7.59
CA VAL A 346 4.94 -9.80 -7.81
C VAL A 346 5.76 -9.34 -6.59
N LEU A 347 5.36 -9.70 -5.36
CA LEU A 347 6.15 -9.39 -4.16
C LEU A 347 7.53 -10.07 -4.19
N ALA A 348 7.62 -11.29 -4.75
CA ALA A 348 8.89 -12.00 -4.89
C ALA A 348 9.81 -11.27 -5.88
N VAL A 349 9.26 -10.80 -7.01
CA VAL A 349 9.98 -10.00 -8.01
C VAL A 349 10.49 -8.69 -7.38
N ARG A 350 9.65 -7.97 -6.61
CA ARG A 350 10.06 -6.75 -5.89
C ARG A 350 11.25 -7.01 -4.95
N LYS A 351 11.23 -8.13 -4.23
CA LYS A 351 12.34 -8.52 -3.33
C LYS A 351 13.63 -8.78 -4.10
N LYS A 352 13.56 -9.44 -5.27
CA LYS A 352 14.72 -9.66 -6.15
C LYS A 352 15.31 -8.33 -6.66
N TYR A 353 14.47 -7.38 -7.08
CA TYR A 353 14.95 -6.04 -7.45
C TYR A 353 15.61 -5.31 -6.29
N ILE A 354 15.04 -5.40 -5.08
CA ILE A 354 15.65 -4.83 -3.88
C ILE A 354 17.01 -5.46 -3.59
N GLN A 355 17.15 -6.76 -3.82
CA GLN A 355 18.44 -7.44 -3.67
C GLN A 355 19.47 -6.93 -4.67
N LEU A 356 19.09 -6.72 -5.94
CA LEU A 356 19.96 -6.05 -6.91
C LEU A 356 20.33 -4.64 -6.43
N MET A 357 19.36 -3.83 -5.98
CA MET A 357 19.64 -2.49 -5.45
C MET A 357 20.64 -2.51 -4.27
N LYS A 358 20.62 -3.55 -3.43
CA LYS A 358 21.61 -3.72 -2.36
C LYS A 358 23.00 -4.08 -2.90
N SER A 359 23.07 -4.95 -3.91
CA SER A 359 24.33 -5.29 -4.58
C SER A 359 25.01 -4.04 -5.15
N SER A 360 24.22 -3.10 -5.69
CA SER A 360 24.70 -1.78 -6.11
C SER A 360 25.40 -1.00 -4.98
N GLU A 361 24.81 -0.97 -3.79
CA GLU A 361 25.41 -0.31 -2.62
C GLU A 361 26.75 -0.96 -2.24
N LEU A 362 26.86 -2.29 -2.33
CA LEU A 362 28.10 -3.02 -2.07
C LEU A 362 29.18 -2.71 -3.10
N ILE A 363 28.82 -2.68 -4.39
CA ILE A 363 29.73 -2.30 -5.47
C ILE A 363 30.29 -0.90 -5.22
N LEU A 364 29.43 0.08 -4.91
CA LEU A 364 29.85 1.46 -4.66
C LEU A 364 30.71 1.59 -3.40
N LYS A 365 30.43 0.83 -2.33
CA LYS A 365 31.29 0.77 -1.14
C LYS A 365 32.68 0.21 -1.50
N SER A 366 32.75 -0.87 -2.27
CA SER A 366 34.03 -1.47 -2.69
C SER A 366 34.87 -0.52 -3.56
N ARG A 367 34.22 0.26 -4.44
CA ARG A 367 34.88 1.27 -5.27
C ARG A 367 35.47 2.39 -4.41
N ARG A 368 34.71 2.89 -3.43
CA ARG A 368 35.19 3.92 -2.49
C ARG A 368 36.36 3.42 -1.64
N SER A 369 36.32 2.18 -1.17
CA SER A 369 37.45 1.60 -0.42
C SER A 369 38.70 1.50 -1.30
N ARG A 370 38.58 0.96 -2.53
CA ARG A 370 39.70 0.89 -3.47
C ARG A 370 40.31 2.27 -3.78
N CYS A 371 39.49 3.28 -4.05
CA CYS A 371 39.99 4.64 -4.30
C CYS A 371 40.72 5.25 -3.10
N ARG A 372 40.39 4.85 -1.85
CA ARG A 372 41.14 5.32 -0.67
C ARG A 372 42.54 4.70 -0.60
N PHE A 373 42.67 3.41 -0.94
CA PHE A 373 43.97 2.72 -0.94
C PHE A 373 44.89 3.15 -2.10
N SER A 374 44.34 3.59 -3.24
CA SER A 374 45.14 4.08 -4.36
C SER A 374 45.76 5.48 -4.12
N ASN A 375 45.23 6.26 -3.17
CA ASN A 375 45.74 7.61 -2.87
C ASN A 375 46.90 7.63 -1.87
N ASP A 376 47.17 6.53 -1.15
CA ASP A 376 48.30 6.42 -0.21
C ASP A 376 49.60 5.93 -0.89
N GLY A 377 49.58 5.67 -2.21
CA GLY A 377 50.71 5.14 -2.98
C GLY A 377 51.55 6.18 -3.74
N VAL A 378 51.20 7.47 -3.68
CA VAL A 378 51.95 8.54 -4.34
C VAL A 378 52.67 9.37 -3.26
N VAL A 379 53.75 8.79 -2.72
CA VAL A 379 54.85 9.58 -2.18
C VAL A 379 55.92 9.54 -3.26
N GLU A 380 56.00 10.61 -4.06
CA GLU A 380 57.14 10.87 -4.93
C GLU A 380 58.41 10.79 -4.08
N LYS A 381 59.27 9.80 -4.37
CA LYS A 381 60.68 9.89 -4.02
C LYS A 381 61.31 10.77 -5.08
N ASP A 382 61.42 12.07 -4.77
CA ASP A 382 62.43 12.91 -5.42
C ASP A 382 63.80 12.34 -5.03
N LEU A 383 64.38 11.60 -5.97
CA LEU A 383 65.80 11.31 -5.99
C LEU A 383 66.46 12.50 -6.66
N ASP A 384 66.94 13.45 -5.86
CA ASP A 384 67.89 14.45 -6.30
C ASP A 384 69.18 13.75 -6.73
N LEU A 385 69.43 13.79 -8.04
CA LEU A 385 70.75 13.62 -8.64
C LEU A 385 71.35 15.02 -8.88
N ASP A 386 72.68 15.06 -8.69
CA ASP A 386 73.64 16.10 -9.07
C ASP A 386 73.94 17.23 -8.06
N SER A 387 74.98 17.02 -7.24
CA SER A 387 76.33 17.63 -7.42
C SER A 387 77.33 17.15 -6.37
#